data_AF-A0A496ZZC6-F1
#
_entry.id   AF-A0A496ZZC6-F1
#
_cell.length_a   1.000
_cell.length_b   1.000
_cell.length_c   1.000
_cell.angle_alpha   90.00
_cell.angle_beta   90.00
_cell.angle_gamma   90.00
#
_symmetry.space_group_name_H-M   'P 1'
#
loop_
_entity.id
_entity.type
_entity.pdbx_description
1 polymer ?
#
loop_
_entity_poly.entity_id
_entity_poly.type
_entity_poly.pdbx_seq_one_letter_code
_entity_poly.pdbx_strand_id
1 'polypeptide(L)'
;NGTQALFETEQAADLTLLRRIADGLRRKMAFFQSKAGRRVSSTVRVLINLPHGPAWDKTVRVWERATAIVADEHGGHLSFKIVALPLQEFLQAPDWEEPPDPARWESLFDPAQTTVFGLARSGTRTQTAVRKPARRMVSKLPAPLRRRSARNDRLILAAFWQVFQEQAPILGGDHSRPDPAFFDVMRIIYTASNDPHADILTQAALPHASLYLLRKYLQMHPRLRDALSKAVTRGSGSMRWSVSTIFHRMQAVIATFLKYHGWRADGPLLAYPVLTGWGEEGTQTFSVVARIRNPELLMGEDDEVVPGRDEVRQAEEALAWVLWALFAYSDDLGLKHPVFW
;
A
#
# COMPACT_ATOMS: atom_id res chain seq x y z
N ASN A 1 -19.64 44.91 19.75
CA ASN A 1 -18.42 45.03 18.93
C ASN A 1 -18.46 43.97 17.85
N GLY A 2 -18.77 44.34 16.60
CA GLY A 2 -19.14 43.41 15.51
C GLY A 2 -18.00 42.60 14.90
N THR A 3 -17.22 41.88 15.72
CA THR A 3 -16.19 40.95 15.26
C THR A 3 -16.85 39.76 14.58
N GLN A 4 -16.42 39.43 13.36
CA GLN A 4 -16.98 38.29 12.63
C GLN A 4 -16.37 36.99 13.16
N ALA A 5 -17.22 36.02 13.50
CA ALA A 5 -16.80 34.67 13.90
C ALA A 5 -16.81 33.71 12.71
N LEU A 6 -15.81 32.85 12.61
CA LEU A 6 -15.72 31.83 11.56
C LEU A 6 -16.19 30.48 12.09
N PHE A 7 -17.22 29.93 11.45
CA PHE A 7 -17.77 28.62 11.74
C PHE A 7 -17.52 27.66 10.58
N GLU A 8 -17.10 26.44 10.90
CA GLU A 8 -17.09 25.31 9.97
C GLU A 8 -18.06 24.25 10.47
N THR A 9 -18.76 23.61 9.56
CA THR A 9 -19.62 22.46 9.88
C THR A 9 -18.99 21.19 9.32
N GLU A 10 -18.93 20.15 10.15
CA GLU A 10 -18.42 18.84 9.77
C GLU A 10 -19.45 17.77 10.13
N GLN A 11 -19.60 16.73 9.32
CA GLN A 11 -20.47 15.60 9.66
C GLN A 11 -19.68 14.53 10.39
N ALA A 12 -18.88 13.76 9.65
CA ALA A 12 -17.97 12.78 10.19
C ALA A 12 -16.68 12.85 9.38
N ALA A 13 -15.53 12.79 10.07
CA ALA A 13 -14.25 12.74 9.41
C ALA A 13 -13.55 11.39 9.64
N ASP A 14 -12.97 10.85 8.57
CA ASP A 14 -12.02 9.76 8.63
C ASP A 14 -10.71 10.13 7.92
N LEU A 15 -9.77 9.20 7.86
CA LEU A 15 -8.44 9.46 7.30
C LEU A 15 -8.48 9.79 5.79
N THR A 16 -9.54 9.43 5.05
CA THR A 16 -9.67 9.80 3.64
C THR A 16 -9.89 11.32 3.48
N LEU A 17 -10.50 11.95 4.48
CA LEU A 17 -10.77 13.40 4.49
C LEU A 17 -9.62 14.22 5.09
N LEU A 18 -8.56 13.58 5.59
CA LEU A 18 -7.43 14.26 6.24
C LEU A 18 -6.79 15.30 5.31
N ARG A 19 -6.53 14.95 4.04
CA ARG A 19 -5.93 15.86 3.06
C ARG A 19 -6.82 17.08 2.81
N ARG A 20 -8.13 16.87 2.65
CA ARG A 20 -9.12 17.95 2.45
C ARG A 20 -9.14 18.92 3.63
N ILE A 21 -9.14 18.40 4.85
CA ILE A 21 -9.15 19.20 6.08
C ILE A 21 -7.84 19.98 6.20
N ALA A 22 -6.68 19.34 5.99
CA ALA A 22 -5.38 20.00 6.00
C ALA A 22 -5.28 21.13 4.96
N ASP A 23 -5.73 20.90 3.73
CA ASP A 23 -5.80 21.93 2.68
C ASP A 23 -6.70 23.10 3.09
N GLY A 24 -7.83 22.82 3.74
CA GLY A 24 -8.73 23.82 4.31
C GLY A 24 -8.08 24.65 5.41
N LEU A 25 -7.26 24.03 6.27
CA LEU A 25 -6.51 24.69 7.33
C LEU A 25 -5.34 25.53 6.78
N ARG A 26 -4.62 25.05 5.75
CA ARG A 26 -3.58 25.84 5.04
C ARG A 26 -4.14 27.14 4.49
N ARG A 27 -5.31 27.09 3.84
CA ARG A 27 -5.99 28.30 3.35
C ARG A 27 -6.35 29.26 4.48
N LYS A 28 -6.77 28.74 5.65
CA LYS A 28 -7.05 29.58 6.82
C LYS A 28 -5.78 30.20 7.42
N MET A 29 -4.68 29.45 7.48
CA MET A 29 -3.39 30.00 7.89
C MET A 29 -3.00 31.20 7.04
N ALA A 30 -3.08 31.06 5.71
CA ALA A 30 -2.82 32.16 4.78
C ALA A 30 -3.81 33.33 4.99
N PHE A 31 -5.10 33.04 5.23
CA PHE A 31 -6.11 34.07 5.50
C PHE A 31 -5.82 34.86 6.78
N PHE A 32 -5.51 34.20 7.90
CA PHE A 32 -5.24 34.85 9.18
C PHE A 32 -3.90 35.61 9.21
N GLN A 33 -2.96 35.25 8.34
CA GLN A 33 -1.73 36.02 8.12
C GLN A 33 -1.94 37.25 7.21
N SER A 34 -3.06 37.31 6.47
CA SER A 34 -3.38 38.42 5.58
C SER A 34 -3.96 39.64 6.32
N LYS A 35 -3.99 40.81 5.65
CA LYS A 35 -4.66 42.01 6.18
C LYS A 35 -6.16 41.83 6.39
N ALA A 36 -6.81 40.93 5.62
CA ALA A 36 -8.25 40.67 5.71
C ALA A 36 -8.64 39.91 7.00
N GLY A 37 -7.75 39.05 7.50
CA GLY A 37 -7.99 38.27 8.73
C GLY A 37 -8.04 39.11 10.01
N ARG A 38 -7.54 40.36 9.99
CA ARG A 38 -7.46 41.23 11.19
C ARG A 38 -8.80 41.65 11.77
N ARG A 39 -9.89 41.57 11.00
CA ARG A 39 -11.25 41.93 11.44
C ARG A 39 -12.11 40.71 11.80
N VAL A 40 -11.56 39.51 11.65
CA VAL A 40 -12.21 38.24 11.98
C VAL A 40 -11.62 37.72 13.29
N SER A 41 -12.44 37.09 14.11
CA SER A 41 -11.97 36.38 15.31
C SER A 41 -10.85 35.41 14.95
N SER A 42 -9.77 35.42 15.74
CA SER A 42 -8.68 34.45 15.64
C SER A 42 -9.06 33.05 16.12
N THR A 43 -10.35 32.77 16.34
CA THR A 43 -10.86 31.49 16.81
C THR A 43 -11.79 30.87 15.77
N VAL A 44 -11.34 29.80 15.13
CA VAL A 44 -12.11 28.98 14.19
C VAL A 44 -12.93 27.98 15.01
N ARG A 45 -14.26 28.04 14.88
CA ARG A 45 -15.20 27.18 15.58
C ARG A 45 -15.69 26.08 14.64
N VAL A 46 -15.48 24.82 14.99
CA VAL A 46 -15.92 23.66 14.21
C VAL A 46 -17.12 23.02 14.90
N LEU A 47 -18.27 23.04 14.25
CA LEU A 47 -19.49 22.38 14.70
C LEU A 47 -19.58 21.01 14.05
N ILE A 48 -19.37 19.95 14.83
CA ILE A 48 -19.45 18.58 14.30
C ILE A 48 -20.86 18.04 14.56
N ASN A 49 -21.52 17.55 13.52
CA ASN A 49 -22.87 17.00 13.57
C ASN A 49 -22.87 15.54 14.08
N LEU A 50 -22.26 15.32 15.24
CA LEU A 50 -22.22 14.06 15.96
C LEU A 50 -22.35 14.34 17.46
N PRO A 51 -23.09 13.51 18.22
CA PRO A 51 -23.02 13.56 19.68
C PRO A 51 -21.65 13.06 20.17
N HIS A 52 -21.27 13.43 21.39
CA HIS A 52 -20.10 12.87 22.04
C HIS A 52 -20.14 11.34 22.06
N GLY A 53 -18.98 10.71 21.82
CA GLY A 53 -18.84 9.26 21.71
C GLY A 53 -17.80 8.84 20.67
N PRO A 54 -17.72 7.54 20.33
CA PRO A 54 -16.64 7.02 19.50
C PRO A 54 -16.49 7.67 18.12
N ALA A 55 -17.61 8.09 17.50
CA ALA A 55 -17.59 8.76 16.20
C ALA A 55 -17.14 10.23 16.30
N TRP A 56 -17.51 10.92 17.38
CA TRP A 56 -16.98 12.25 17.73
C TRP A 56 -15.47 12.18 17.94
N ASP A 57 -15.01 11.28 18.82
CA ASP A 57 -13.59 11.11 19.14
C ASP A 57 -12.75 10.80 17.89
N LYS A 58 -13.30 9.98 16.98
CA LYS A 58 -12.66 9.68 15.69
C LYS A 58 -12.52 10.94 14.84
N THR A 59 -13.58 11.73 14.73
CA THR A 59 -13.60 12.97 13.94
C THR A 59 -12.64 14.00 14.52
N VAL A 60 -12.69 14.24 15.83
CA VAL A 60 -11.78 15.14 16.56
C VAL A 60 -10.31 14.76 16.31
N ARG A 61 -9.95 13.48 16.41
CA ARG A 61 -8.57 13.01 16.14
C ARG A 61 -8.10 13.29 14.71
N VAL A 62 -8.98 13.21 13.71
CA VAL A 62 -8.62 13.55 12.32
C VAL A 62 -8.35 15.04 12.21
N TRP A 63 -9.16 15.88 12.85
CA TRP A 63 -8.95 17.32 12.92
C TRP A 63 -7.67 17.68 13.67
N GLU A 64 -7.41 17.11 14.84
CA GLU A 64 -6.15 17.28 15.59
C GLU A 64 -4.93 16.98 14.72
N ARG A 65 -4.99 15.85 13.99
CA ARG A 65 -3.89 15.45 13.09
C ARG A 65 -3.71 16.39 11.92
N ALA A 66 -4.80 16.85 11.29
CA ALA A 66 -4.73 17.83 10.21
C ALA A 66 -4.13 19.15 10.70
N THR A 67 -4.56 19.58 11.89
CA THR A 67 -4.07 20.78 12.55
C THR A 67 -2.58 20.67 12.90
N ALA A 68 -2.12 19.53 13.41
CA ALA A 68 -0.71 19.28 13.72
C ALA A 68 0.17 19.31 12.46
N ILE A 69 -0.27 18.71 11.35
CA ILE A 69 0.44 18.78 10.05
C ILE A 69 0.64 20.23 9.61
N VAL A 70 -0.42 21.03 9.65
CA VAL A 70 -0.39 22.43 9.23
C VAL A 70 0.45 23.28 10.19
N ALA A 71 0.40 22.99 11.49
CA ALA A 71 1.24 23.66 12.49
C ALA A 71 2.73 23.34 12.27
N ASP A 72 3.09 22.08 12.01
CA ASP A 72 4.47 21.66 11.73
C ASP A 72 5.04 22.34 10.47
N GLU A 73 4.24 22.49 9.41
CA GLU A 73 4.60 23.27 8.21
C GLU A 73 4.94 24.74 8.54
N HIS A 74 4.40 25.27 9.64
CA HIS A 74 4.58 26.65 10.09
C HIS A 74 5.39 26.76 11.40
N GLY A 75 6.29 25.80 11.63
CA GLY A 75 7.23 25.85 12.76
C GLY A 75 6.57 25.54 14.12
N GLY A 76 5.54 24.69 14.12
CA GLY A 76 4.85 24.22 15.32
C GLY A 76 3.75 25.15 15.85
N HIS A 77 3.37 26.18 15.09
CA HIS A 77 2.43 27.21 15.56
C HIS A 77 1.36 27.52 14.52
N LEU A 78 0.14 27.83 14.99
CA LEU A 78 -0.96 28.33 14.18
C LEU A 78 -1.21 29.81 14.47
N SER A 79 -1.59 30.56 13.43
CA SER A 79 -1.97 31.98 13.57
C SER A 79 -3.39 32.17 14.10
N PHE A 80 -4.10 31.09 14.43
CA PHE A 80 -5.45 31.07 14.98
C PHE A 80 -5.63 29.90 15.96
N LYS A 81 -6.63 29.98 16.83
CA LYS A 81 -7.12 28.89 17.67
C LYS A 81 -8.19 28.12 16.92
N ILE A 82 -8.24 26.81 17.09
CA ILE A 82 -9.29 25.98 16.51
C ILE A 82 -9.91 25.12 17.60
N VAL A 83 -11.24 25.16 17.68
CA VAL A 83 -12.02 24.49 18.73
C VAL A 83 -13.26 23.82 18.14
N ALA A 84 -13.76 22.78 18.80
CA ALA A 84 -14.94 22.03 18.39
C ALA A 84 -16.01 21.92 19.48
N LEU A 85 -17.27 21.81 19.04
CA LEU A 85 -18.45 21.53 19.87
C LEU A 85 -19.48 20.71 19.05
N PRO A 86 -20.23 19.78 19.66
CA PRO A 86 -21.36 19.12 18.99
C PRO A 86 -22.38 20.14 18.49
N LEU A 87 -22.80 20.01 17.23
CA LEU A 87 -23.77 20.91 16.61
C LEU A 87 -25.07 20.97 17.41
N GLN A 88 -25.55 19.83 17.93
CA GLN A 88 -26.76 19.77 18.75
C GLN A 88 -26.61 20.55 20.06
N GLU A 89 -25.44 20.50 20.70
CA GLU A 89 -25.17 21.26 21.93
C GLU A 89 -25.09 22.76 21.67
N PHE A 90 -24.51 23.15 20.53
CA PHE A 90 -24.51 24.53 20.09
C PHE A 90 -25.93 25.05 19.82
N LEU A 91 -26.77 24.27 19.13
CA LEU A 91 -28.15 24.67 18.84
C LEU A 91 -29.01 24.82 20.10
N GLN A 92 -28.75 24.02 21.13
CA GLN A 92 -29.45 24.11 22.42
C GLN A 92 -29.01 25.31 23.25
N ALA A 93 -27.71 25.62 23.25
CA ALA A 93 -27.15 26.75 23.99
C ALA A 93 -26.07 27.45 23.14
N PRO A 94 -26.45 28.32 22.19
CA PRO A 94 -25.49 28.95 21.29
C PRO A 94 -24.45 29.78 22.06
N ASP A 95 -23.18 29.59 21.72
CA ASP A 95 -22.08 30.41 22.24
C ASP A 95 -21.54 31.34 21.15
N TRP A 96 -21.97 32.60 21.21
CA TRP A 96 -21.57 33.66 20.27
C TRP A 96 -20.45 34.54 20.83
N GLU A 97 -19.95 34.26 22.04
CA GLU A 97 -18.96 35.11 22.72
C GLU A 97 -17.56 34.94 22.13
N GLU A 98 -16.72 35.99 22.26
CA GLU A 98 -15.31 35.97 21.86
C GLU A 98 -14.41 36.46 23.02
N PRO A 99 -13.54 35.61 23.58
CA PRO A 99 -13.29 34.21 23.22
C PRO A 99 -14.45 33.27 23.65
N PRO A 100 -14.62 32.11 23.00
CA PRO A 100 -15.63 31.12 23.39
C PRO A 100 -15.31 30.49 24.76
N ASP A 101 -16.34 29.92 25.41
CA ASP A 101 -16.20 29.33 26.74
C ASP A 101 -15.27 28.09 26.72
N PRO A 102 -14.09 28.15 27.35
CA PRO A 102 -13.13 27.04 27.32
C PRO A 102 -13.63 25.77 28.04
N ALA A 103 -14.67 25.86 28.88
CA ALA A 103 -15.25 24.68 29.53
C ALA A 103 -16.17 23.90 28.59
N ARG A 104 -16.67 24.54 27.53
CA ARG A 104 -17.61 23.94 26.58
C ARG A 104 -16.93 23.48 25.30
N TRP A 105 -15.91 24.21 24.85
CA TRP A 105 -15.27 23.97 23.56
C TRP A 105 -13.99 23.15 23.70
N GLU A 106 -13.89 22.07 22.91
CA GLU A 106 -12.73 21.18 22.89
C GLU A 106 -11.66 21.70 21.91
N SER A 107 -10.39 21.78 22.32
CA SER A 107 -9.31 22.23 21.43
C SER A 107 -9.02 21.18 20.37
N LEU A 108 -8.99 21.58 19.09
CA LEU A 108 -8.55 20.71 17.98
C LEU A 108 -7.05 20.87 17.68
N PHE A 109 -6.31 21.48 18.59
CA PHE A 109 -4.85 21.56 18.53
C PHE A 109 -4.24 20.98 19.80
N ASP A 110 -3.41 19.95 19.62
CA ASP A 110 -2.58 19.35 20.67
C ASP A 110 -1.09 19.59 20.32
N PRO A 111 -0.40 20.49 21.05
CA PRO A 111 1.02 20.77 20.83
C PRO A 111 1.91 19.52 20.97
N ALA A 112 1.49 18.51 21.74
CA ALA A 112 2.25 17.26 21.90
C ALA A 112 2.31 16.41 20.62
N GLN A 113 1.46 16.73 19.63
CA GLN A 113 1.46 16.07 18.32
C GLN A 113 2.35 16.79 17.28
N THR A 114 2.99 17.91 17.64
CA THR A 114 3.94 18.64 16.77
C THR A 114 5.37 18.10 16.91
N THR A 115 6.12 18.04 15.80
CA THR A 115 7.52 17.55 15.78
C THR A 115 8.52 18.51 16.44
N VAL A 116 8.10 19.76 16.72
CA VAL A 116 8.96 20.85 17.22
C VAL A 116 9.12 20.82 18.76
N PHE A 117 8.43 19.94 19.47
CA PHE A 117 8.53 19.80 20.92
C PHE A 117 9.84 19.09 21.34
N GLY A 118 10.96 19.84 21.38
CA GLY A 118 12.23 19.32 21.93
C GLY A 118 13.54 20.04 21.59
N LEU A 119 13.55 21.13 20.82
CA LEU A 119 14.79 21.87 20.50
C LEU A 119 14.74 23.31 21.01
N ALA A 120 14.56 23.46 22.33
CA ALA A 120 14.98 24.68 23.01
C ALA A 120 16.51 24.74 22.98
N ARG A 121 17.04 25.61 22.12
CA ARG A 121 18.44 26.06 22.08
C ARG A 121 18.81 26.59 23.47
N SER A 122 19.57 25.82 24.24
CA SER A 122 20.26 26.34 25.42
C SER A 122 21.74 26.51 25.07
N GLY A 123 22.19 27.76 25.09
CA GLY A 123 23.57 28.15 24.81
C GLY A 123 24.53 27.80 25.94
N THR A 124 25.80 27.64 25.55
CA THR A 124 27.04 27.93 26.29
C THR A 124 27.27 27.35 27.69
N ARG A 125 28.40 26.62 27.79
CA ARG A 125 29.20 26.19 28.96
C ARG A 125 28.51 25.14 29.86
N THR A 126 29.13 24.01 30.19
CA THR A 126 30.50 23.84 30.70
C THR A 126 30.94 22.38 30.50
N GLN A 127 32.23 22.18 30.25
CA GLN A 127 32.90 20.89 30.27
C GLN A 127 32.69 20.19 31.62
N THR A 128 32.30 18.91 31.62
CA THR A 128 32.70 17.98 32.67
C THR A 128 32.69 16.53 32.17
N ALA A 129 33.88 15.94 32.18
CA ALA A 129 34.23 14.56 32.45
C ALA A 129 33.35 13.43 31.90
N VAL A 130 33.94 12.71 30.94
CA VAL A 130 33.62 11.32 30.56
C VAL A 130 33.57 10.44 31.82
N ARG A 131 32.37 10.02 32.23
CA ARG A 131 32.18 8.86 33.11
C ARG A 131 31.68 7.68 32.28
N LYS A 132 32.38 6.56 32.43
CA LYS A 132 32.09 5.23 31.88
C LYS A 132 30.60 4.88 31.99
N PRO A 133 30.03 4.12 31.04
CA PRO A 133 28.61 3.81 31.03
C PRO A 133 28.28 2.96 32.25
N ALA A 134 27.61 3.57 33.23
CA ALA A 134 26.95 2.83 34.28
C ALA A 134 25.88 1.94 33.64
N ARG A 135 26.01 0.64 33.90
CA ARG A 135 25.06 -0.43 33.64
C ARG A 135 23.63 0.12 33.66
N ARG A 136 22.98 0.18 32.49
CA ARG A 136 21.57 0.53 32.36
C ARG A 136 20.78 -0.34 33.33
N MET A 137 20.28 0.26 34.41
CA MET A 137 19.15 -0.30 35.12
C MET A 137 18.04 -0.44 34.08
N VAL A 138 17.75 -1.68 33.70
CA VAL A 138 16.50 -2.01 33.03
C VAL A 138 15.43 -1.65 34.03
N SER A 139 14.91 -0.43 33.92
CA SER A 139 13.71 -0.01 34.65
C SER A 139 12.64 -1.00 34.25
N LYS A 140 12.35 -1.95 35.14
CA LYS A 140 11.26 -2.91 34.98
C LYS A 140 10.00 -2.10 34.72
N LEU A 141 9.49 -2.15 33.48
CA LEU A 141 8.22 -1.55 33.12
C LEU A 141 7.18 -1.94 34.18
N PRO A 142 6.43 -0.98 34.75
CA PRO A 142 5.32 -1.23 35.67
C PRO A 142 4.42 -2.36 35.16
N ALA A 143 3.92 -3.22 36.04
CA ALA A 143 3.08 -4.37 35.68
C ALA A 143 1.95 -4.08 34.66
N PRO A 144 1.21 -2.95 34.71
CA PRO A 144 0.20 -2.63 33.69
C PRO A 144 0.79 -2.33 32.30
N LEU A 145 2.05 -1.87 32.21
CA LEU A 145 2.75 -1.64 30.94
C LEU A 145 3.43 -2.90 30.37
N ARG A 146 3.45 -4.01 31.12
CA ARG A 146 3.90 -5.32 30.61
C ARG A 146 2.84 -6.02 29.78
N ARG A 147 1.57 -5.65 29.95
CA ARG A 147 0.47 -6.17 29.12
C ARG A 147 0.33 -5.29 27.89
N ARG A 148 0.99 -5.68 26.79
CA ARG A 148 0.61 -5.19 25.47
C ARG A 148 -0.82 -5.65 25.20
N SER A 149 -1.73 -4.70 25.09
CA SER A 149 -3.09 -4.98 24.63
C SER A 149 -3.08 -5.01 23.09
N ALA A 150 -4.00 -5.77 22.48
CA ALA A 150 -4.18 -5.75 21.03
C ALA A 150 -4.43 -4.33 20.47
N ARG A 151 -5.00 -3.44 21.29
CA ARG A 151 -5.15 -2.00 20.96
C ARG A 151 -3.81 -1.30 20.80
N ASN A 152 -2.85 -1.56 21.70
CA ASN A 152 -1.52 -0.99 21.62
C ASN A 152 -0.75 -1.57 20.42
N ASP A 153 -0.87 -2.88 20.17
CA ASP A 153 -0.26 -3.51 18.99
C ASP A 153 -0.83 -2.95 17.70
N ARG A 154 -2.15 -2.71 17.63
CA ARG A 154 -2.79 -2.05 16.48
C ARG A 154 -2.22 -0.66 16.22
N LEU A 155 -2.04 0.15 17.26
CA LEU A 155 -1.48 1.51 17.11
C LEU A 155 -0.01 1.45 16.64
N ILE A 156 0.77 0.54 17.21
CA ILE A 156 2.18 0.34 16.83
C ILE A 156 2.28 -0.13 15.38
N LEU A 157 1.45 -1.11 14.98
CA LEU A 157 1.42 -1.61 13.60
C LEU A 157 0.90 -0.54 12.62
N ALA A 158 -0.05 0.29 13.01
CA ALA A 158 -0.51 1.41 12.18
C ALA A 158 0.60 2.46 11.98
N ALA A 159 1.38 2.75 13.02
CA ALA A 159 2.55 3.63 12.91
C ALA A 159 3.63 3.03 12.02
N PHE A 160 3.95 1.73 12.19
CA PHE A 160 4.88 1.04 11.29
C PHE A 160 4.39 1.00 9.85
N TRP A 161 3.08 0.81 9.64
CA TRP A 161 2.48 0.85 8.31
C TRP A 161 2.63 2.22 7.65
N GLN A 162 2.44 3.30 8.39
CA GLN A 162 2.65 4.66 7.89
C GLN A 162 4.12 4.91 7.53
N VAL A 163 5.06 4.55 8.40
CA VAL A 163 6.50 4.62 8.11
C VAL A 163 6.84 3.80 6.87
N PHE A 164 6.25 2.61 6.74
CA PHE A 164 6.40 1.79 5.55
C PHE A 164 5.86 2.48 4.31
N GLN A 165 4.70 3.16 4.35
CA GLN A 165 4.18 3.89 3.19
C GLN A 165 5.07 5.08 2.79
N GLU A 166 5.51 5.87 3.77
CA GLU A 166 6.35 7.05 3.57
C GLU A 166 7.75 6.68 3.05
N GLN A 167 8.29 5.55 3.50
CA GLN A 167 9.59 5.04 3.12
C GLN A 167 9.49 3.84 2.17
N ALA A 168 8.33 3.58 1.55
CA ALA A 168 8.08 2.36 0.78
C ALA A 168 9.13 2.07 -0.31
N PRO A 169 9.66 3.06 -1.05
CA PRO A 169 10.74 2.84 -2.00
C PRO A 169 12.06 2.39 -1.36
N ILE A 170 12.28 2.72 -0.07
CA ILE A 170 13.51 2.49 0.68
C ILE A 170 13.40 1.22 1.56
N LEU A 171 12.22 0.97 2.15
CA LEU A 171 11.94 -0.16 3.05
C LEU A 171 11.35 -1.39 2.34
N GLY A 172 10.82 -1.26 1.12
CA GLY A 172 10.23 -2.36 0.34
C GLY A 172 11.23 -3.46 -0.05
N GLY A 173 12.53 -3.19 0.07
CA GLY A 173 13.60 -4.08 -0.39
C GLY A 173 13.56 -4.28 -1.92
N ASP A 174 14.17 -5.37 -2.40
CA ASP A 174 14.18 -5.78 -3.82
C ASP A 174 12.78 -6.21 -4.37
N HIS A 175 11.69 -6.00 -3.63
CA HIS A 175 10.37 -6.40 -4.08
C HIS A 175 9.80 -5.34 -5.03
N SER A 176 9.73 -5.68 -6.32
CA SER A 176 9.07 -4.87 -7.34
C SER A 176 7.62 -4.61 -6.95
N ARG A 177 7.12 -3.41 -7.24
CA ARG A 177 5.67 -3.15 -7.17
C ARG A 177 4.99 -3.81 -8.37
N PRO A 178 3.73 -4.28 -8.23
CA PRO A 178 2.95 -4.73 -9.38
C PRO A 178 2.81 -3.58 -10.38
N ASP A 179 3.02 -3.88 -11.65
CA ASP A 179 2.93 -2.95 -12.78
C ASP A 179 2.11 -3.63 -13.89
N PRO A 180 0.98 -3.04 -14.34
CA PRO A 180 0.16 -3.57 -15.44
C PRO A 180 0.94 -3.88 -16.72
N ALA A 181 2.02 -3.14 -17.01
CA ALA A 181 2.88 -3.39 -18.17
C ALA A 181 3.49 -4.81 -18.15
N PHE A 182 3.53 -5.47 -16.99
CA PHE A 182 3.85 -6.89 -16.87
C PHE A 182 3.03 -7.76 -17.83
N PHE A 183 1.71 -7.54 -17.91
CA PHE A 183 0.83 -8.35 -18.76
C PHE A 183 1.07 -8.08 -20.24
N ASP A 184 1.42 -6.85 -20.62
CA ASP A 184 1.83 -6.53 -21.99
C ASP A 184 3.10 -7.24 -22.39
N VAL A 185 4.09 -7.32 -21.50
CA VAL A 185 5.32 -8.08 -21.76
C VAL A 185 5.00 -9.56 -21.97
N MET A 186 4.12 -10.16 -21.14
CA MET A 186 3.71 -11.56 -21.32
C MET A 186 2.98 -11.75 -22.65
N ARG A 187 2.11 -10.80 -23.03
CA ARG A 187 1.40 -10.79 -24.30
C ARG A 187 2.35 -10.72 -25.49
N ILE A 188 3.34 -9.82 -25.47
CA ILE A 188 4.38 -9.71 -26.52
C ILE A 188 5.14 -11.03 -26.68
N ILE A 189 5.52 -11.66 -25.57
CA ILE A 189 6.21 -12.96 -25.59
C ILE A 189 5.29 -14.03 -26.21
N TYR A 190 4.05 -14.11 -25.79
CA TYR A 190 3.10 -15.12 -26.25
C TYR A 190 2.71 -14.97 -27.72
N THR A 191 2.32 -13.78 -28.16
CA THR A 191 1.82 -13.55 -29.52
C THR A 191 2.89 -13.71 -30.59
N ALA A 192 4.17 -13.65 -30.23
CA ALA A 192 5.28 -13.85 -31.17
C ALA A 192 5.27 -15.21 -31.90
N SER A 193 4.61 -16.23 -31.36
CA SER A 193 4.43 -17.53 -32.02
C SER A 193 3.00 -18.07 -31.96
N ASN A 194 2.08 -17.37 -31.30
CA ASN A 194 0.69 -17.79 -31.15
C ASN A 194 -0.27 -16.78 -31.80
N ASP A 195 0.12 -16.22 -32.94
CA ASP A 195 -0.76 -15.33 -33.71
C ASP A 195 -1.93 -16.15 -34.31
N PRO A 196 -3.19 -15.89 -33.93
CA PRO A 196 -4.34 -16.62 -34.45
C PRO A 196 -4.56 -16.42 -35.95
N HIS A 197 -3.92 -15.42 -36.56
CA HIS A 197 -4.01 -15.11 -37.99
C HIS A 197 -2.85 -15.67 -38.82
N ALA A 198 -1.87 -16.33 -38.20
CA ALA A 198 -0.80 -17.02 -38.92
C ALA A 198 -1.33 -18.23 -39.72
N ASP A 199 -0.56 -18.74 -40.67
CA ASP A 199 -0.94 -19.96 -41.39
C ASP A 199 -0.91 -21.21 -40.48
N ILE A 200 -1.64 -22.25 -40.86
CA ILE A 200 -1.84 -23.47 -40.04
C ILE A 200 -0.50 -24.16 -39.70
N LEU A 201 0.47 -24.17 -40.62
CA LEU A 201 1.76 -24.81 -40.37
C LEU A 201 2.59 -24.00 -39.36
N THR A 202 2.54 -22.67 -39.46
CA THR A 202 3.15 -21.78 -38.48
C THR A 202 2.48 -21.92 -37.11
N GLN A 203 1.16 -22.04 -37.04
CA GLN A 203 0.43 -22.28 -35.78
C GLN A 203 0.76 -23.64 -35.15
N ALA A 204 1.04 -24.66 -35.97
CA ALA A 204 1.40 -26.00 -35.50
C ALA A 204 2.90 -26.14 -35.16
N ALA A 205 3.74 -25.17 -35.54
CA ALA A 205 5.17 -25.22 -35.32
C ALA A 205 5.54 -25.03 -33.85
N LEU A 206 6.77 -25.45 -33.48
CA LEU A 206 7.31 -25.14 -32.16
C LEU A 206 7.38 -23.60 -31.99
N PRO A 207 6.98 -23.03 -30.84
CA PRO A 207 6.87 -21.59 -30.64
C PRO A 207 8.24 -20.90 -30.44
N HIS A 208 9.12 -21.00 -31.44
CA HIS A 208 10.51 -20.57 -31.36
C HIS A 208 10.68 -19.09 -31.02
N ALA A 209 9.86 -18.21 -31.59
CA ALA A 209 9.99 -16.77 -31.33
C ALA A 209 9.56 -16.41 -29.91
N SER A 210 8.47 -17.01 -29.41
CA SER A 210 8.07 -16.86 -28.01
C SER A 210 9.13 -17.40 -27.04
N LEU A 211 9.72 -18.57 -27.33
CA LEU A 211 10.81 -19.12 -26.52
C LEU A 211 12.07 -18.24 -26.55
N TYR A 212 12.42 -17.70 -27.71
CA TYR A 212 13.53 -16.76 -27.85
C TYR A 212 13.32 -15.51 -26.99
N LEU A 213 12.14 -14.89 -27.06
CA LEU A 213 11.82 -13.69 -26.27
C LEU A 213 11.78 -14.00 -24.78
N LEU A 214 11.17 -15.11 -24.36
CA LEU A 214 11.13 -15.51 -22.95
C LEU A 214 12.53 -15.78 -22.41
N ARG A 215 13.41 -16.42 -23.19
CA ARG A 215 14.80 -16.62 -22.82
C ARG A 215 15.54 -15.28 -22.66
N LYS A 216 15.34 -14.34 -23.60
CA LYS A 216 15.94 -13.00 -23.52
C LYS A 216 15.43 -12.22 -22.32
N TYR A 217 14.14 -12.32 -22.02
CA TYR A 217 13.54 -11.78 -20.82
C TYR A 217 14.23 -12.30 -19.55
N LEU A 218 14.36 -13.62 -19.41
CA LEU A 218 15.05 -14.22 -18.27
C LEU A 218 16.54 -13.84 -18.18
N GLN A 219 17.21 -13.58 -19.31
CA GLN A 219 18.59 -13.06 -19.34
C GLN A 219 18.69 -11.62 -18.82
N MET A 220 17.70 -10.77 -19.10
CA MET A 220 17.62 -9.42 -18.54
C MET A 220 17.34 -9.42 -17.03
N HIS A 221 16.72 -10.50 -16.52
CA HIS A 221 16.37 -10.68 -15.12
C HIS A 221 17.17 -11.83 -14.46
N PRO A 222 18.50 -11.70 -14.26
CA PRO A 222 19.34 -12.80 -13.77
C PRO A 222 18.92 -13.30 -12.37
N ARG A 223 18.47 -12.38 -11.50
CA ARG A 223 17.95 -12.73 -10.17
C ARG A 223 16.70 -13.60 -10.25
N LEU A 224 15.79 -13.32 -11.18
CA LEU A 224 14.60 -14.14 -11.44
C LEU A 224 15.02 -15.52 -11.94
N ARG A 225 15.89 -15.58 -12.96
CA ARG A 225 16.36 -16.84 -13.54
C ARG A 225 17.00 -17.76 -12.49
N ASP A 226 17.82 -17.21 -11.61
CA ASP A 226 18.46 -17.96 -10.52
C ASP A 226 17.43 -18.43 -9.48
N ALA A 227 16.45 -17.60 -9.13
CA ALA A 227 15.38 -17.95 -8.22
C ALA A 227 14.49 -19.07 -8.78
N LEU A 228 14.13 -19.00 -10.07
CA LEU A 228 13.37 -20.05 -10.77
C LEU A 228 14.16 -21.35 -10.81
N SER A 229 15.43 -21.31 -11.20
CA SER A 229 16.29 -22.51 -11.25
C SER A 229 16.43 -23.19 -9.89
N LYS A 230 16.50 -22.40 -8.81
CA LYS A 230 16.47 -22.91 -7.43
C LYS A 230 15.11 -23.47 -7.03
N ALA A 231 14.01 -22.84 -7.45
CA ALA A 231 12.65 -23.29 -7.15
C ALA A 231 12.33 -24.62 -7.85
N VAL A 232 12.70 -24.75 -9.13
CA VAL A 232 12.50 -25.94 -9.95
C VAL A 232 13.24 -27.16 -9.38
N THR A 233 14.49 -26.97 -8.95
CA THR A 233 15.33 -28.07 -8.46
C THR A 233 15.16 -28.37 -6.97
N ARG A 234 14.38 -27.58 -6.23
CA ARG A 234 14.25 -27.73 -4.78
C ARG A 234 13.63 -29.09 -4.42
N GLY A 235 14.41 -29.94 -3.76
CA GLY A 235 13.92 -31.24 -3.25
C GLY A 235 13.88 -32.36 -4.29
N SER A 236 14.59 -32.23 -5.42
CA SER A 236 14.64 -33.23 -6.49
C SER A 236 15.29 -34.56 -6.09
N GLY A 237 16.11 -34.61 -5.03
CA GLY A 237 16.91 -35.79 -4.68
C GLY A 237 16.25 -36.83 -3.76
N SER A 238 15.06 -36.59 -3.19
CA SER A 238 14.50 -37.47 -2.14
C SER A 238 12.97 -37.61 -2.16
N MET A 239 12.29 -37.09 -3.18
CA MET A 239 10.82 -37.07 -3.21
C MET A 239 10.26 -38.20 -4.08
N ARG A 240 9.29 -38.96 -3.56
CA ARG A 240 8.39 -39.75 -4.42
C ARG A 240 7.41 -38.79 -5.08
N TRP A 241 7.40 -38.76 -6.41
CA TRP A 241 6.50 -37.88 -7.18
C TRP A 241 5.07 -38.42 -7.15
N SER A 242 4.15 -37.55 -6.77
CA SER A 242 2.70 -37.69 -6.91
C SER A 242 2.12 -36.40 -7.50
N VAL A 243 0.93 -36.47 -8.11
CA VAL A 243 0.25 -35.30 -8.69
C VAL A 243 0.19 -34.12 -7.71
N SER A 244 -0.11 -34.39 -6.43
CA SER A 244 -0.13 -33.35 -5.38
C SER A 244 1.24 -32.70 -5.16
N THR A 245 2.31 -33.49 -5.11
CA THR A 245 3.67 -32.93 -4.96
C THR A 245 4.11 -32.15 -6.20
N ILE A 246 3.72 -32.59 -7.40
CA ILE A 246 4.01 -31.89 -8.66
C ILE A 246 3.30 -30.54 -8.68
N PHE A 247 2.00 -30.50 -8.36
CA PHE A 247 1.24 -29.25 -8.24
C PHE A 247 1.87 -28.30 -7.23
N HIS A 248 2.26 -28.78 -6.05
CA HIS A 248 2.90 -27.94 -5.06
C HIS A 248 4.23 -27.37 -5.58
N ARG A 249 5.01 -28.13 -6.36
CA ARG A 249 6.23 -27.62 -7.01
C ARG A 249 5.92 -26.57 -8.07
N MET A 250 4.96 -26.84 -8.94
CA MET A 250 4.55 -25.88 -9.96
C MET A 250 4.05 -24.57 -9.32
N GLN A 251 3.21 -24.65 -8.28
CA GLN A 251 2.76 -23.49 -7.51
C GLN A 251 3.92 -22.69 -6.94
N ALA A 252 4.96 -23.35 -6.40
CA ALA A 252 6.13 -22.65 -5.87
C ALA A 252 6.92 -21.89 -6.96
N VAL A 253 7.06 -22.48 -8.16
CA VAL A 253 7.73 -21.83 -9.30
C VAL A 253 6.90 -20.67 -9.83
N ILE A 254 5.59 -20.86 -10.01
CA ILE A 254 4.64 -19.80 -10.43
C ILE A 254 4.67 -18.64 -9.44
N ALA A 255 4.56 -18.93 -8.14
CA ALA A 255 4.62 -17.91 -7.10
C ALA A 255 5.99 -17.19 -7.07
N THR A 256 7.08 -17.88 -7.38
CA THR A 256 8.42 -17.27 -7.48
C THR A 256 8.48 -16.28 -8.65
N PHE A 257 7.94 -16.65 -9.82
CA PHE A 257 7.86 -15.78 -10.98
C PHE A 257 7.02 -14.53 -10.68
N LEU A 258 5.79 -14.72 -10.23
CA LEU A 258 4.86 -13.61 -9.94
C LEU A 258 5.40 -12.69 -8.85
N LYS A 259 5.95 -13.26 -7.76
CA LYS A 259 6.50 -12.47 -6.66
C LYS A 259 7.64 -11.55 -7.10
N TYR A 260 8.47 -11.97 -8.05
CA TYR A 260 9.55 -11.13 -8.57
C TYR A 260 9.01 -9.85 -9.24
N HIS A 261 7.81 -9.92 -9.81
CA HIS A 261 7.09 -8.79 -10.42
C HIS A 261 6.12 -8.09 -9.46
N GLY A 262 6.15 -8.40 -8.17
CA GLY A 262 5.25 -7.82 -7.17
C GLY A 262 3.86 -8.46 -7.13
N TRP A 263 3.59 -9.44 -7.99
CA TRP A 263 2.31 -10.12 -8.07
C TRP A 263 2.21 -11.28 -7.07
N ARG A 264 0.98 -11.57 -6.67
CA ARG A 264 0.61 -12.75 -5.88
C ARG A 264 -0.24 -13.67 -6.75
N ALA A 265 -0.11 -14.97 -6.54
CA ALA A 265 -0.95 -15.97 -7.23
C ALA A 265 -2.32 -16.17 -6.54
N ASP A 266 -2.53 -15.51 -5.40
CA ASP A 266 -3.72 -15.55 -4.56
C ASP A 266 -4.33 -14.13 -4.43
N GLY A 267 -5.38 -13.84 -5.20
CA GLY A 267 -6.01 -12.52 -5.16
C GLY A 267 -6.79 -12.18 -6.43
N PRO A 268 -6.73 -10.90 -6.88
CA PRO A 268 -7.33 -10.47 -8.13
C PRO A 268 -6.70 -11.15 -9.35
N LEU A 269 -5.42 -11.52 -9.26
CA LEU A 269 -4.74 -12.42 -10.17
C LEU A 269 -4.66 -13.82 -9.51
N LEU A 270 -5.13 -14.83 -10.22
CA LEU A 270 -4.93 -16.23 -9.88
C LEU A 270 -4.05 -16.89 -10.92
N ALA A 271 -3.10 -17.70 -10.47
CA ALA A 271 -2.33 -18.58 -11.33
C ALA A 271 -2.06 -19.90 -10.61
N TYR A 272 -2.51 -21.01 -11.19
CA TYR A 272 -2.43 -22.33 -10.54
C TYR A 272 -2.25 -23.45 -11.56
N PRO A 273 -1.54 -24.53 -11.19
CA PRO A 273 -1.43 -25.70 -12.03
C PRO A 273 -2.75 -26.47 -12.05
N VAL A 274 -3.05 -27.07 -13.19
CA VAL A 274 -4.15 -28.01 -13.35
C VAL A 274 -3.65 -29.25 -14.09
N LEU A 275 -4.41 -30.33 -13.96
CA LEU A 275 -4.25 -31.53 -14.78
C LEU A 275 -5.45 -31.56 -15.70
N THR A 276 -5.22 -31.63 -17.02
CA THR A 276 -6.29 -31.81 -18.00
C THR A 276 -7.12 -33.06 -17.65
N GLY A 277 -8.43 -32.92 -17.61
CA GLY A 277 -9.33 -33.93 -17.03
C GLY A 277 -9.39 -35.23 -17.82
N TRP A 278 -9.83 -36.32 -17.17
CA TRP A 278 -10.02 -37.65 -17.78
C TRP A 278 -11.14 -37.73 -18.83
N GLY A 279 -11.68 -36.60 -19.30
CA GLY A 279 -12.79 -36.53 -20.26
C GLY A 279 -12.71 -35.35 -21.23
N GLU A 280 -11.57 -34.64 -21.28
CA GLU A 280 -11.30 -33.61 -22.28
C GLU A 280 -10.46 -34.23 -23.41
N GLU A 281 -10.79 -33.94 -24.68
CA GLU A 281 -9.97 -34.37 -25.82
C GLU A 281 -8.57 -33.72 -25.72
N GLY A 282 -7.55 -34.53 -25.44
CA GLY A 282 -6.17 -34.05 -25.34
C GLY A 282 -5.21 -34.99 -24.63
N THR A 283 -3.92 -34.68 -24.71
CA THR A 283 -2.86 -35.36 -23.98
C THR A 283 -2.96 -35.02 -22.50
N GLN A 284 -3.03 -36.03 -21.63
CA GLN A 284 -3.03 -35.81 -20.17
C GLN A 284 -1.70 -35.17 -19.75
N THR A 285 -1.73 -33.86 -19.57
CA THR A 285 -0.54 -33.06 -19.28
C THR A 285 -0.83 -32.09 -18.15
N PHE A 286 0.23 -31.75 -17.43
CA PHE A 286 0.18 -30.63 -16.50
C PHE A 286 0.10 -29.34 -17.29
N SER A 287 -0.81 -28.46 -16.91
CA SER A 287 -0.94 -27.13 -17.51
C SER A 287 -1.07 -26.07 -16.42
N VAL A 288 -1.02 -24.80 -16.82
CA VAL A 288 -1.19 -23.67 -15.91
C VAL A 288 -2.41 -22.87 -16.38
N VAL A 289 -3.25 -22.47 -15.44
CA VAL A 289 -4.37 -21.57 -15.67
C VAL A 289 -4.08 -20.25 -14.99
N ALA A 290 -4.24 -19.14 -15.70
CA ALA A 290 -4.27 -17.81 -15.15
C ALA A 290 -5.70 -17.24 -15.23
N ARG A 291 -6.14 -16.53 -14.19
CA ARG A 291 -7.43 -15.83 -14.14
C ARG A 291 -7.29 -14.45 -13.55
N ILE A 292 -7.82 -13.45 -14.23
CA ILE A 292 -7.90 -12.06 -13.81
C ILE A 292 -9.34 -11.80 -13.37
N ARG A 293 -9.55 -11.78 -12.05
CA ARG A 293 -10.88 -11.57 -11.45
C ARG A 293 -11.30 -10.11 -11.43
N ASN A 294 -10.35 -9.18 -11.51
CA ASN A 294 -10.63 -7.75 -11.66
C ASN A 294 -9.86 -7.23 -12.89
N PRO A 295 -10.57 -6.85 -13.98
CA PRO A 295 -9.97 -6.29 -15.20
C PRO A 295 -9.13 -5.03 -14.97
N GLU A 296 -9.40 -4.26 -13.92
CA GLU A 296 -8.62 -3.07 -13.55
C GLU A 296 -7.14 -3.38 -13.27
N LEU A 297 -6.78 -4.66 -13.05
CA LEU A 297 -5.39 -5.08 -12.97
C LEU A 297 -4.56 -4.81 -14.22
N LEU A 298 -5.22 -4.69 -15.37
CA LEU A 298 -4.60 -4.43 -16.65
C LEU A 298 -4.51 -2.93 -16.96
N MET A 299 -5.08 -2.07 -16.11
CA MET A 299 -5.10 -0.62 -16.32
C MET A 299 -3.87 0.05 -15.72
N GLY A 300 -3.16 0.84 -16.55
CA GLY A 300 -2.16 1.80 -16.12
C GLY A 300 -2.75 3.01 -15.39
N GLU A 301 -1.89 3.88 -14.85
CA GLU A 301 -2.33 5.07 -14.10
C GLU A 301 -3.14 6.07 -14.96
N ASP A 302 -2.91 6.09 -16.27
CA ASP A 302 -3.55 6.99 -17.23
C ASP A 302 -4.73 6.34 -17.99
N ASP A 303 -5.04 5.07 -17.73
CA ASP A 303 -6.13 4.38 -18.42
C ASP A 303 -7.48 4.78 -17.84
N GLU A 304 -8.37 5.29 -18.68
CA GLU A 304 -9.73 5.69 -18.28
C GLU A 304 -10.79 4.63 -18.60
N VAL A 305 -10.42 3.60 -19.35
CA VAL A 305 -11.35 2.58 -19.86
C VAL A 305 -10.99 1.21 -19.30
N VAL A 306 -11.98 0.57 -18.67
CA VAL A 306 -11.83 -0.78 -18.13
C VAL A 306 -11.69 -1.80 -19.28
N PRO A 307 -10.64 -2.64 -19.26
CA PRO A 307 -10.39 -3.62 -20.31
C PRO A 307 -11.54 -4.58 -20.59
N GLY A 308 -11.73 -4.87 -21.87
CA GLY A 308 -12.79 -5.75 -22.34
C GLY A 308 -12.53 -7.22 -21.98
N ARG A 309 -13.56 -8.08 -22.11
CA ARG A 309 -13.42 -9.52 -21.86
C ARG A 309 -12.37 -10.19 -22.74
N ASP A 310 -12.25 -9.76 -24.00
CA ASP A 310 -11.25 -10.32 -24.92
C ASP A 310 -9.83 -9.94 -24.55
N GLU A 311 -9.60 -8.70 -24.12
CA GLU A 311 -8.29 -8.25 -23.64
C GLU A 311 -7.88 -9.00 -22.37
N VAL A 312 -8.82 -9.15 -21.43
CA VAL A 312 -8.61 -9.95 -20.22
C VAL A 312 -8.26 -11.40 -20.56
N ARG A 313 -9.01 -12.02 -21.49
CA ARG A 313 -8.75 -13.39 -21.93
C ARG A 313 -7.37 -13.53 -22.59
N GLN A 314 -6.98 -12.60 -23.46
CA GLN A 314 -5.65 -12.61 -24.07
C GLN A 314 -4.54 -12.50 -23.03
N ALA A 315 -4.70 -11.64 -22.02
CA ALA A 315 -3.74 -11.52 -20.93
C ALA A 315 -3.66 -12.80 -20.07
N GLU A 316 -4.81 -13.44 -19.79
CA GLU A 316 -4.87 -14.73 -19.10
C GLU A 316 -4.15 -15.83 -19.90
N GLU A 317 -4.46 -15.97 -21.20
CA GLU A 317 -3.85 -16.96 -22.09
C GLU A 317 -2.34 -16.77 -22.20
N ALA A 318 -1.89 -15.53 -22.41
CA ALA A 318 -0.47 -15.21 -22.51
C ALA A 318 0.29 -15.53 -21.22
N LEU A 319 -0.24 -15.12 -20.07
CA LEU A 319 0.39 -15.40 -18.77
C LEU A 319 0.39 -16.90 -18.47
N ALA A 320 -0.72 -17.60 -18.73
CA ALA A 320 -0.81 -19.04 -18.55
C ALA A 320 0.25 -19.78 -19.38
N TRP A 321 0.40 -19.40 -20.65
CA TRP A 321 1.40 -19.98 -21.54
C TRP A 321 2.83 -19.71 -21.05
N VAL A 322 3.15 -18.46 -20.67
CA VAL A 322 4.50 -18.12 -20.18
C VAL A 322 4.84 -18.93 -18.94
N LEU A 323 3.92 -19.01 -17.97
CA LEU A 323 4.12 -19.76 -16.74
C LEU A 323 4.27 -21.27 -17.00
N TRP A 324 3.49 -21.82 -17.94
CA TRP A 324 3.61 -23.21 -18.38
C TRP A 324 4.94 -23.49 -19.09
N ALA A 325 5.39 -22.57 -19.95
CA ALA A 325 6.64 -22.70 -20.71
C ALA A 325 7.88 -22.80 -19.81
N LEU A 326 7.85 -22.24 -18.59
CA LEU A 326 8.92 -22.39 -17.60
C LEU A 326 9.22 -23.85 -17.24
N PHE A 327 8.23 -24.73 -17.39
CA PHE A 327 8.38 -26.17 -17.16
C PHE A 327 8.63 -26.91 -18.47
N ALA A 328 7.72 -26.71 -19.45
CA ALA A 328 7.73 -27.41 -20.73
C ALA A 328 9.01 -27.22 -21.55
N TYR A 329 9.59 -26.02 -21.47
CA TYR A 329 10.75 -25.63 -22.27
C TYR A 329 11.90 -25.14 -21.39
N SER A 330 12.00 -25.68 -20.17
CA SER A 330 13.00 -25.26 -19.18
C SER A 330 14.42 -25.26 -19.74
N ASP A 331 14.80 -26.28 -20.52
CA ASP A 331 16.13 -26.40 -21.13
C ASP A 331 16.36 -25.33 -22.21
N ASP A 332 15.39 -25.08 -23.09
CA ASP A 332 15.47 -24.03 -24.12
C ASP A 332 15.58 -22.62 -23.51
N LEU A 333 14.94 -22.42 -22.36
CA LEU A 333 14.97 -21.17 -21.60
C LEU A 333 16.27 -20.98 -20.80
N GLY A 334 17.12 -22.00 -20.73
CA GLY A 334 18.34 -21.99 -19.92
C GLY A 334 18.08 -22.05 -18.41
N LEU A 335 16.95 -22.66 -18.02
CA LEU A 335 16.65 -23.04 -16.65
C LEU A 335 17.18 -24.46 -16.38
N LYS A 336 17.17 -24.88 -15.11
CA LYS A 336 17.45 -26.28 -14.78
C LYS A 336 16.22 -27.15 -15.08
N HIS A 337 16.46 -28.34 -15.60
CA HIS A 337 15.41 -29.31 -15.90
C HIS A 337 14.58 -29.71 -14.66
N PRO A 338 13.23 -29.59 -14.68
CA PRO A 338 12.34 -30.11 -13.66
C PRO A 338 12.24 -31.63 -13.76
N VAL A 339 12.83 -32.38 -12.83
CA VAL A 339 12.78 -33.86 -12.78
C VAL A 339 11.35 -34.44 -12.67
N PHE A 340 10.36 -33.59 -12.41
CA PHE A 340 8.97 -33.97 -12.23
C PHE A 340 8.07 -33.69 -13.44
N TRP A 341 8.65 -33.04 -14.45
CA TRP A 341 8.02 -32.73 -15.73
C TRP A 341 8.49 -33.76 -16.75
#